data_AF-A0A2K3LBW6-F1
#
_entry.id   AF-A0A2K3LBW6-F1
#
_cell.length_a   1.000
_cell.length_b   1.000
_cell.length_c   1.000
_cell.angle_alpha   90.00
_cell.angle_beta   90.00
_cell.angle_gamma   90.00
#
_symmetry.space_group_name_H-M   'P 1'
#
loop_
_entity.id
_entity.type
_entity.pdbx_description
1 polymer ?
#
loop_
_entity_poly.entity_id
_entity_poly.type
_entity_poly.pdbx_seq_one_letter_code
_entity_poly.pdbx_strand_id
1 'polypeptide(L)'
;VAYSLVEKIIKLISNVGENGVNLFDEGTLTKLILQLNETIAVVLEYLEDAKEHGQRKGDDLLASVRIIGSYLAEAPLACNEKVRDLLGYMLSIEGADEQMPFQSVCFLLPMLCQITMKVEGCKALASCEGGLKAVLDCLRKLIGSKLCMVEDDSCVFLACDTIMNLLLNKDKLQLMLDESTYVDLLKALASWSENTDDMSSMMMASSICSLIFDYTSEEALLNHPDFNHGTLSSLYQLIARCMASSEQGMDTDMDLSEIIYAGFYRWAHRYPRIREAIKI
;
A
#
# COMPACT_ATOMS: atom_id res chain seq x y z
N VAL A 1 0.90 16.43 -22.96
CA VAL A 1 -0.02 15.88 -23.98
C VAL A 1 0.24 14.39 -24.23
N ALA A 2 1.47 13.97 -24.57
CA ALA A 2 1.80 12.56 -24.83
C ALA A 2 1.48 11.62 -23.65
N TYR A 3 1.93 11.95 -22.43
CA TYR A 3 1.69 11.10 -21.26
C TYR A 3 0.18 10.86 -20.98
N SER A 4 -0.63 11.91 -21.10
CA SER A 4 -2.08 11.82 -20.92
C SER A 4 -2.78 10.97 -21.98
N LEU A 5 -2.24 10.92 -23.21
CA LEU A 5 -2.78 10.04 -24.25
C LEU A 5 -2.55 8.56 -23.90
N VAL A 6 -1.35 8.22 -23.43
CA VAL A 6 -1.00 6.85 -23.04
C VAL A 6 -1.89 6.36 -21.89
N GLU A 7 -2.12 7.19 -20.86
CA GLU A 7 -3.04 6.86 -19.76
C GLU A 7 -4.48 6.62 -20.23
N LYS A 8 -4.96 7.42 -21.18
CA LYS A 8 -6.28 7.21 -21.79
C LYS A 8 -6.33 5.91 -22.57
N ILE A 9 -5.26 5.53 -23.25
CA ILE A 9 -5.16 4.25 -23.96
C ILE A 9 -5.18 3.08 -22.96
N ILE A 10 -4.42 3.18 -21.85
CA ILE A 10 -4.43 2.17 -20.78
C ILE A 10 -5.86 1.98 -20.25
N LYS A 11 -6.50 3.07 -19.80
CA LYS A 11 -7.88 3.03 -19.29
C LYS A 11 -8.88 2.49 -20.32
N LEU A 12 -8.72 2.88 -21.59
CA LEU A 12 -9.57 2.41 -22.67
C LEU A 12 -9.46 0.90 -22.85
N ILE A 13 -8.25 0.34 -22.84
CA ILE A 13 -7.98 -1.09 -22.98
C ILE A 13 -8.50 -1.87 -21.76
N SER A 14 -8.27 -1.37 -20.54
CA SER A 14 -8.74 -2.01 -19.31
C SER A 14 -10.26 -2.15 -19.24
N ASN A 15 -10.99 -1.16 -19.76
CA ASN A 15 -12.45 -1.19 -19.79
C ASN A 15 -13.03 -2.09 -20.90
N VAL A 16 -12.19 -2.69 -21.76
CA VAL A 16 -12.63 -3.62 -22.83
C VAL A 16 -13.01 -4.96 -22.19
N GLY A 17 -14.27 -5.06 -21.81
CA GLY A 17 -14.85 -6.28 -21.21
C GLY A 17 -15.93 -5.97 -20.18
N GLU A 18 -15.86 -4.81 -19.52
CA GLU A 18 -16.83 -4.42 -18.49
C GLU A 18 -18.15 -3.90 -19.07
N ASN A 19 -18.10 -3.27 -20.25
CA ASN A 19 -19.26 -2.56 -20.82
C ASN A 19 -20.01 -3.30 -21.93
N GLY A 20 -19.70 -4.58 -22.20
CA GLY A 20 -20.43 -5.44 -23.16
C GLY A 20 -20.40 -5.02 -24.64
N VAL A 21 -19.89 -3.82 -24.95
CA VAL A 21 -19.70 -3.29 -26.31
C VAL A 21 -18.20 -3.23 -26.58
N ASN A 22 -17.69 -4.17 -27.37
CA ASN A 22 -16.34 -4.08 -27.92
C ASN A 22 -16.29 -2.90 -28.90
N LEU A 23 -15.71 -1.78 -28.47
CA LEU A 23 -15.50 -0.58 -29.27
C LEU A 23 -14.54 -0.79 -30.45
N PHE A 24 -13.72 -1.85 -30.40
CA PHE A 24 -12.72 -2.17 -31.40
C PHE A 24 -12.84 -3.63 -31.87
N ASP A 25 -12.49 -3.87 -33.13
CA ASP A 25 -12.22 -5.23 -33.58
C ASP A 25 -10.93 -5.75 -32.93
N GLU A 26 -10.82 -7.07 -32.81
CA GLU A 26 -9.72 -7.77 -32.14
C GLU A 26 -8.34 -7.43 -32.75
N GLY A 27 -8.28 -7.20 -34.07
CA GLY A 27 -7.06 -6.82 -34.75
C GLY A 27 -6.59 -5.41 -34.38
N THR A 28 -7.51 -4.47 -34.21
CA THR A 28 -7.22 -3.12 -33.73
C THR A 28 -6.79 -3.12 -32.26
N LEU A 29 -7.46 -3.88 -31.39
CA LEU A 29 -7.08 -4.00 -29.98
C LEU A 29 -5.67 -4.58 -29.82
N THR A 30 -5.35 -5.64 -30.57
CA THR A 30 -4.03 -6.26 -30.56
C THR A 30 -2.94 -5.26 -30.95
N LYS A 31 -3.17 -4.44 -31.99
CA LYS A 31 -2.22 -3.41 -32.41
C LYS A 31 -2.02 -2.33 -31.34
N LEU A 32 -3.10 -1.91 -30.68
CA LEU A 32 -3.01 -0.92 -29.59
C LEU A 32 -2.18 -1.46 -28.41
N ILE A 33 -2.38 -2.72 -28.03
CA ILE A 33 -1.60 -3.37 -26.96
C ILE A 33 -0.12 -3.45 -27.35
N LEU A 34 0.20 -3.85 -28.59
CA LEU A 34 1.59 -3.92 -29.06
C LEU A 34 2.28 -2.55 -29.02
N GLN A 35 1.62 -1.51 -29.52
CA GLN A 35 2.14 -0.13 -29.49
C GLN A 35 2.29 0.41 -28.07
N LEU A 36 1.35 0.07 -27.18
CA LEU A 36 1.45 0.41 -25.77
C LEU A 36 2.68 -0.25 -25.14
N ASN A 37 2.88 -1.55 -25.37
CA ASN A 37 4.05 -2.28 -24.85
C ASN A 37 5.37 -1.67 -25.33
N GLU A 38 5.47 -1.31 -26.61
CA GLU A 38 6.63 -0.60 -27.17
C GLU A 38 6.85 0.76 -26.48
N THR A 39 5.78 1.52 -26.26
CA THR A 39 5.85 2.81 -25.56
C THR A 39 6.32 2.65 -24.12
N ILE A 40 5.80 1.64 -23.41
CA ILE A 40 6.20 1.33 -22.03
C ILE A 40 7.67 0.93 -21.97
N ALA A 41 8.17 0.14 -22.93
CA ALA A 41 9.59 -0.22 -23.01
C ALA A 41 10.49 1.04 -23.11
N VAL A 42 10.12 1.99 -23.97
CA VAL A 42 10.85 3.27 -24.11
C VAL A 42 10.80 4.10 -22.82
N VAL A 43 9.65 4.16 -22.13
CA VAL A 43 9.55 4.87 -20.85
C VAL A 43 10.41 4.21 -19.77
N LEU A 44 10.50 2.87 -19.74
CA LEU A 44 11.40 2.15 -18.83
C LEU A 44 12.88 2.39 -19.17
N GLU A 45 13.24 2.48 -20.46
CA GLU A 45 14.61 2.87 -20.88
C GLU A 45 14.95 4.29 -20.44
N TYR A 46 14.01 5.23 -20.55
CA TYR A 46 14.20 6.59 -20.05
C TYR A 46 14.43 6.62 -18.53
N LEU A 47 13.65 5.87 -17.75
CA LEU A 47 13.84 5.76 -16.30
C LEU A 47 15.17 5.10 -15.94
N GLU A 48 15.61 4.11 -16.71
CA GLU A 48 16.91 3.47 -16.53
C GLU A 48 18.06 4.45 -16.80
N ASP A 49 18.02 5.18 -17.91
CA ASP A 49 18.99 6.23 -18.23
C ASP A 49 19.04 7.31 -17.14
N ALA A 50 17.88 7.78 -16.67
CA ALA A 50 17.81 8.76 -15.60
C ALA A 50 18.41 8.24 -14.28
N LYS A 51 18.20 6.96 -13.95
CA LYS A 51 18.82 6.28 -12.80
C LYS A 51 20.34 6.26 -12.92
N GLU A 52 20.86 5.89 -14.08
CA GLU A 52 22.32 5.84 -14.35
C GLU A 52 22.97 7.22 -14.24
N HIS A 53 22.26 8.27 -14.63
CA HIS A 53 22.72 9.66 -14.52
C HIS A 53 22.43 10.31 -13.16
N GLY A 54 21.87 9.56 -12.19
CA GLY A 54 21.58 10.06 -10.85
C GLY A 54 20.47 11.12 -10.79
N GLN A 55 19.66 11.24 -11.85
CA GLN A 55 18.53 12.15 -11.89
C GLN A 55 17.36 11.50 -11.15
N ARG A 56 16.81 12.17 -10.14
CA ARG A 56 15.69 11.63 -9.35
C ARG A 56 14.55 12.61 -9.13
N LYS A 57 14.63 13.81 -9.71
CA LYS A 57 13.71 14.90 -9.44
C LYS A 57 13.23 15.55 -10.73
N GLY A 58 11.92 15.68 -10.88
CA GLY A 58 11.30 16.37 -12.00
C GLY A 58 9.96 15.77 -12.41
N ASP A 59 9.10 16.61 -12.97
CA ASP A 59 7.73 16.22 -13.31
C ASP A 59 7.67 15.20 -14.46
N ASP A 60 8.65 15.21 -15.37
CA ASP A 60 8.76 14.21 -16.44
C ASP A 60 9.08 12.80 -15.89
N LEU A 61 9.92 12.72 -14.86
CA LEU A 61 10.20 11.46 -14.15
C LEU A 61 8.96 10.98 -13.41
N LEU A 62 8.24 11.86 -12.72
CA LEU A 62 6.97 11.51 -12.08
C LEU A 62 5.92 11.05 -13.09
N ALA A 63 5.76 11.75 -14.21
CA ALA A 63 4.81 11.37 -15.26
C ALA A 63 5.15 9.99 -15.84
N SER A 64 6.45 9.68 -15.97
CA SER A 64 6.93 8.37 -16.39
C SER A 64 6.56 7.29 -15.37
N VAL A 65 6.83 7.50 -14.08
CA VAL A 65 6.42 6.57 -13.01
C VAL A 65 4.91 6.38 -13.00
N ARG A 66 4.13 7.44 -13.21
CA ARG A 66 2.67 7.37 -13.24
C ARG A 66 2.15 6.48 -14.37
N ILE A 67 2.73 6.58 -15.56
CA ILE A 67 2.38 5.71 -16.69
C ILE A 67 2.74 4.26 -16.37
N ILE A 68 3.96 4.02 -15.90
CA ILE A 68 4.45 2.67 -15.60
C ILE A 68 3.58 2.04 -14.51
N GLY A 69 3.31 2.76 -13.42
CA GLY A 69 2.42 2.32 -12.35
C GLY A 69 1.02 1.99 -12.86
N SER A 70 0.43 2.86 -13.69
CA SER A 70 -0.89 2.63 -14.28
C SER A 70 -0.92 1.40 -15.20
N TYR A 71 0.09 1.23 -16.05
CA TYR A 71 0.17 0.08 -16.97
C TYR A 71 0.36 -1.23 -16.21
N LEU A 72 1.26 -1.25 -15.22
CA LEU A 72 1.57 -2.46 -14.46
C LEU A 72 0.48 -2.82 -13.44
N ALA A 73 -0.39 -1.89 -13.05
CA ALA A 73 -1.59 -2.21 -12.29
C ALA A 73 -2.49 -3.19 -13.07
N GLU A 74 -2.56 -3.02 -14.39
CA GLU A 74 -3.36 -3.83 -15.31
C GLU A 74 -2.61 -5.09 -15.79
N ALA A 75 -1.28 -4.98 -15.93
CA ALA A 75 -0.41 -6.06 -16.39
C ALA A 75 0.79 -6.29 -15.43
N PRO A 76 0.56 -6.78 -14.20
CA PRO A 76 1.57 -6.84 -13.13
C PRO A 76 2.76 -7.77 -13.41
N LEU A 77 2.65 -8.65 -14.41
CA LEU A 77 3.73 -9.55 -14.82
C LEU A 77 4.52 -9.02 -16.04
N ALA A 78 4.07 -7.94 -16.67
CA ALA A 78 4.78 -7.34 -17.78
C ALA A 78 6.10 -6.71 -17.30
N CYS A 79 7.16 -6.87 -18.09
CA CYS A 79 8.47 -6.26 -17.82
C CYS A 79 9.08 -6.58 -16.43
N ASN A 80 8.69 -7.70 -15.80
CA ASN A 80 8.98 -8.01 -14.39
C ASN A 80 10.47 -7.84 -13.99
N GLU A 81 11.41 -8.33 -14.81
CA GLU A 81 12.84 -8.19 -14.52
C GLU A 81 13.28 -6.72 -14.47
N LYS A 82 12.96 -5.94 -15.52
CA LYS A 82 13.32 -4.52 -15.60
C LYS A 82 12.63 -3.68 -14.53
N VAL A 83 11.36 -3.95 -14.26
CA VAL A 83 10.58 -3.28 -13.21
C VAL A 83 11.16 -3.56 -11.84
N ARG A 84 11.55 -4.81 -11.55
CA ARG A 84 12.17 -5.18 -10.27
C ARG A 84 13.48 -4.42 -10.06
N ASP A 85 14.31 -4.28 -11.09
CA ASP A 85 15.60 -3.60 -11.00
C ASP A 85 15.48 -2.07 -10.89
N LEU A 86 14.36 -1.52 -11.38
CA LEU A 86 14.04 -0.09 -11.29
C LEU A 86 13.15 0.26 -10.08
N LEU A 87 12.54 -0.70 -9.39
CA LEU A 87 11.50 -0.45 -8.38
C LEU A 87 11.96 0.50 -7.28
N GLY A 88 13.12 0.25 -6.68
CA GLY A 88 13.68 1.13 -5.65
C GLY A 88 13.94 2.55 -6.16
N TYR A 89 14.40 2.68 -7.41
CA TYR A 89 14.59 3.99 -8.03
C TYR A 89 13.25 4.69 -8.28
N MET A 90 12.25 3.99 -8.82
CA MET A 90 10.92 4.56 -9.07
C MET A 90 10.25 5.06 -7.79
N LEU A 91 10.41 4.33 -6.67
CA LEU A 91 9.93 4.76 -5.35
C LEU A 91 10.67 5.97 -4.78
N SER A 92 11.88 6.24 -5.27
CA SER A 92 12.71 7.36 -4.82
C SER A 92 12.54 8.65 -5.64
N ILE A 93 11.75 8.60 -6.74
CA ILE A 93 11.55 9.77 -7.61
C ILE A 93 10.70 10.82 -6.89
N GLU A 94 11.12 12.08 -7.00
CA GLU A 94 10.47 13.26 -6.45
C GLU A 94 9.88 14.13 -7.58
N GLY A 95 8.71 14.71 -7.36
CA GLY A 95 8.24 15.85 -8.17
C GLY A 95 9.11 17.09 -8.03
N ALA A 96 8.98 18.03 -8.96
CA ALA A 96 9.77 19.26 -8.94
C ALA A 96 9.64 20.01 -7.60
N ASP A 97 8.43 20.04 -7.05
CA ASP A 97 8.09 20.74 -5.80
C ASP A 97 8.09 19.82 -4.55
N GLU A 98 8.28 18.51 -4.71
CA GLU A 98 8.26 17.58 -3.59
C GLU A 98 9.56 17.65 -2.78
N GLN A 99 9.45 17.66 -1.45
CA GLN A 99 10.63 17.60 -0.56
C GLN A 99 11.09 16.15 -0.30
N MET A 100 10.16 15.20 -0.44
CA MET A 100 10.36 13.78 -0.21
C MET A 100 9.46 13.03 -1.22
N PRO A 101 9.86 11.84 -1.70
CA PRO A 101 9.04 11.04 -2.61
C PRO A 101 7.68 10.74 -1.98
N PHE A 102 6.60 11.11 -2.67
CA PHE A 102 5.25 10.78 -2.24
C PHE A 102 4.35 10.48 -3.44
N GLN A 103 4.29 11.38 -4.42
CA GLN A 103 3.47 11.17 -5.61
C GLN A 103 3.88 9.92 -6.39
N SER A 104 5.18 9.68 -6.56
CA SER A 104 5.71 8.46 -7.18
C SER A 104 5.21 7.20 -6.48
N VAL A 105 5.27 7.18 -5.13
CA VAL A 105 4.77 6.06 -4.33
C VAL A 105 3.27 5.89 -4.52
N CYS A 106 2.48 6.96 -4.43
CA CYS A 106 1.03 6.92 -4.66
C CYS A 106 0.69 6.32 -6.03
N PHE A 107 1.41 6.71 -7.09
CA PHE A 107 1.17 6.18 -8.44
C PHE A 107 1.56 4.71 -8.59
N LEU A 108 2.47 4.20 -7.76
CA LEU A 108 2.90 2.81 -7.78
C LEU A 108 2.03 1.91 -6.88
N LEU A 109 1.27 2.46 -5.93
CA LEU A 109 0.44 1.69 -4.99
C LEU A 109 -0.47 0.65 -5.67
N PRO A 110 -1.20 0.94 -6.76
CA PRO A 110 -2.03 -0.07 -7.43
C PRO A 110 -1.20 -1.28 -7.89
N MET A 111 -0.05 -1.04 -8.53
CA MET A 111 0.85 -2.11 -8.96
C MET A 111 1.47 -2.86 -7.76
N LEU A 112 1.90 -2.14 -6.72
CA LEU A 112 2.47 -2.73 -5.51
C LEU A 112 1.46 -3.66 -4.82
N CYS A 113 0.21 -3.24 -4.72
CA CYS A 113 -0.86 -4.04 -4.16
C CYS A 113 -1.01 -5.37 -4.93
N GLN A 114 -1.03 -5.31 -6.28
CA GLN A 114 -1.14 -6.49 -7.14
C GLN A 114 0.05 -7.44 -7.01
N ILE A 115 1.30 -6.94 -7.07
CA ILE A 115 2.47 -7.81 -7.02
C ILE A 115 2.68 -8.41 -5.63
N THR A 116 2.31 -7.70 -4.55
CA THR A 116 2.51 -8.16 -3.18
C THR A 116 1.52 -9.24 -2.74
N MET A 117 0.45 -9.50 -3.51
CA MET A 117 -0.40 -10.69 -3.31
C MET A 117 0.40 -12.01 -3.38
N LYS A 118 1.57 -11.99 -4.04
CA LYS A 118 2.51 -13.12 -4.09
C LYS A 118 3.76 -12.84 -3.26
N VAL A 119 4.34 -13.91 -2.72
CA VAL A 119 5.56 -13.84 -1.89
C VAL A 119 6.72 -13.23 -2.67
N GLU A 120 6.82 -13.50 -3.97
CA GLU A 120 7.88 -12.99 -4.83
C GLU A 120 7.81 -11.45 -4.97
N GLY A 121 6.61 -10.88 -5.08
CA GLY A 121 6.45 -9.42 -5.11
C GLY A 121 6.70 -8.78 -3.75
N CYS A 122 6.29 -9.44 -2.66
CA CYS A 122 6.70 -9.05 -1.32
C CYS A 122 8.22 -9.02 -1.16
N LYS A 123 8.93 -10.05 -1.65
CA LYS A 123 10.40 -10.11 -1.64
C LYS A 123 11.02 -8.99 -2.46
N ALA A 124 10.47 -8.70 -3.64
CA ALA A 124 10.94 -7.61 -4.49
C ALA A 124 10.86 -6.26 -3.76
N LEU A 125 9.71 -5.94 -3.16
CA LEU A 125 9.51 -4.69 -2.42
C LEU A 125 10.39 -4.62 -1.16
N ALA A 126 10.48 -5.72 -0.40
CA ALA A 126 11.30 -5.80 0.81
C ALA A 126 12.81 -5.68 0.53
N SER A 127 13.27 -6.13 -0.64
CA SER A 127 14.68 -6.06 -1.04
C SER A 127 15.08 -4.69 -1.60
N CYS A 128 14.11 -3.84 -1.95
CA CYS A 128 14.39 -2.48 -2.40
C CYS A 128 14.85 -1.63 -1.21
N GLU A 129 15.95 -0.90 -1.37
CA GLU A 129 16.39 0.07 -0.38
C GLU A 129 15.27 1.08 -0.11
N GLY A 130 14.83 1.17 1.15
CA GLY A 130 13.74 2.06 1.56
C GLY A 130 12.34 1.69 1.04
N GLY A 131 12.15 0.55 0.35
CA GLY A 131 10.87 0.22 -0.31
C GLY A 131 9.68 0.14 0.65
N LEU A 132 9.82 -0.65 1.71
CA LEU A 132 8.80 -0.76 2.77
C LEU A 132 8.59 0.57 3.50
N LYS A 133 9.68 1.27 3.81
CA LYS A 133 9.62 2.59 4.46
C LYS A 133 8.86 3.60 3.59
N ALA A 134 9.06 3.59 2.27
CA ALA A 134 8.36 4.47 1.35
C ALA A 134 6.84 4.26 1.38
N VAL A 135 6.37 3.01 1.41
CA VAL A 135 4.93 2.69 1.51
C VAL A 135 4.37 3.14 2.87
N LEU A 136 5.12 2.94 3.95
CA LEU A 136 4.70 3.36 5.30
C LEU A 136 4.63 4.88 5.43
N ASP A 137 5.65 5.59 4.97
CA ASP A 137 5.69 7.05 4.96
C ASP A 137 4.58 7.63 4.07
N CYS A 138 4.29 6.96 2.94
CA CYS A 138 3.14 7.28 2.09
C CYS A 138 1.81 7.13 2.83
N LEU A 139 1.56 5.99 3.48
CA LEU A 139 0.33 5.77 4.26
C LEU A 139 0.17 6.83 5.36
N ARG A 140 1.24 7.12 6.11
CA ARG A 140 1.23 8.15 7.16
C ARG A 140 0.84 9.52 6.61
N LYS A 141 1.38 9.89 5.46
CA LYS A 141 1.07 11.16 4.81
C LYS A 141 -0.35 11.19 4.25
N LEU A 142 -0.83 10.09 3.66
CA LEU A 142 -2.22 9.97 3.19
C LEU A 142 -3.22 10.16 4.34
N ILE A 143 -3.03 9.44 5.45
CA ILE A 143 -3.88 9.54 6.66
C ILE A 143 -3.77 10.94 7.31
N GLY A 144 -2.57 11.50 7.37
CA GLY A 144 -2.32 12.79 8.04
C GLY A 144 -2.75 14.02 7.22
N SER A 145 -2.84 13.90 5.90
CA SER A 145 -3.24 15.00 5.03
C SER A 145 -4.75 14.96 4.77
N LYS A 146 -5.49 15.95 5.29
CA LYS A 146 -6.86 16.25 4.79
C LYS A 146 -6.88 16.79 3.35
N LEU A 147 -5.72 16.92 2.72
CA LEU A 147 -5.42 17.76 1.56
C LEU A 147 -4.92 16.96 0.34
N CYS A 148 -4.87 15.63 0.39
CA CYS A 148 -4.42 14.87 -0.77
C CYS A 148 -5.45 15.02 -1.89
N MET A 149 -5.10 15.81 -2.91
CA MET A 149 -5.86 16.06 -4.14
C MET A 149 -5.95 14.83 -5.05
N VAL A 150 -5.74 13.63 -4.50
CA VAL A 150 -6.04 12.38 -5.18
C VAL A 150 -7.41 11.99 -4.68
N GLU A 151 -8.43 12.20 -5.51
CA GLU A 151 -9.74 11.59 -5.34
C GLU A 151 -9.53 10.08 -5.14
N ASP A 152 -9.63 9.62 -3.89
CA ASP A 152 -10.17 8.34 -3.43
C ASP A 152 -9.43 7.85 -2.18
N ASP A 153 -10.22 7.47 -1.17
CA ASP A 153 -9.78 6.59 -0.08
C ASP A 153 -9.08 5.32 -0.60
N SER A 154 -9.27 4.98 -1.88
CA SER A 154 -8.54 3.94 -2.62
C SER A 154 -7.03 3.96 -2.38
N CYS A 155 -6.36 5.12 -2.38
CA CYS A 155 -4.91 5.15 -2.12
C CYS A 155 -4.55 4.71 -0.69
N VAL A 156 -5.39 5.05 0.30
CA VAL A 156 -5.19 4.60 1.68
C VAL A 156 -5.36 3.09 1.76
N PHE A 157 -6.41 2.55 1.16
CA PHE A 157 -6.67 1.11 1.12
C PHE A 157 -5.54 0.35 0.41
N LEU A 158 -5.09 0.81 -0.76
CA LEU A 158 -3.97 0.17 -1.50
C LEU A 158 -2.66 0.16 -0.70
N ALA A 159 -2.36 1.23 0.04
CA ALA A 159 -1.20 1.27 0.93
C ALA A 159 -1.36 0.30 2.10
N CYS A 160 -2.55 0.26 2.71
CA CYS A 160 -2.87 -0.69 3.78
C CYS A 160 -2.78 -2.15 3.30
N ASP A 161 -3.32 -2.49 2.13
CA ASP A 161 -3.24 -3.82 1.52
C ASP A 161 -1.80 -4.23 1.25
N THR A 162 -1.01 -3.32 0.67
CA THR A 162 0.42 -3.55 0.42
C THR A 162 1.17 -3.86 1.72
N ILE A 163 0.91 -3.10 2.80
CA ILE A 163 1.51 -3.31 4.12
C ILE A 163 1.04 -4.64 4.72
N MET A 164 -0.25 -4.94 4.63
CA MET A 164 -0.85 -6.17 5.14
C MET A 164 -0.25 -7.40 4.45
N ASN A 165 -0.13 -7.38 3.11
CA ASN A 165 0.51 -8.44 2.34
C ASN A 165 1.94 -8.73 2.79
N LEU A 166 2.72 -7.68 3.09
CA LEU A 166 4.09 -7.81 3.63
C LEU A 166 4.10 -8.40 5.04
N LEU A 167 3.22 -7.93 5.92
CA LEU A 167 3.11 -8.42 7.30
C LEU A 167 2.66 -9.88 7.35
N LEU A 168 1.70 -10.29 6.53
CA LEU A 168 1.24 -11.67 6.40
C LEU A 168 2.33 -12.63 5.90
N ASN A 169 3.30 -12.12 5.13
CA ASN A 169 4.42 -12.91 4.62
C ASN A 169 5.73 -12.69 5.38
N LYS A 170 5.72 -11.97 6.50
CA LYS A 170 6.91 -11.54 7.24
C LYS A 170 7.91 -12.67 7.52
N ASP A 171 7.41 -13.82 7.99
CA ASP A 171 8.27 -14.98 8.32
C ASP A 171 9.01 -15.53 7.10
N LYS A 172 8.38 -15.51 5.92
CA LYS A 172 9.00 -15.94 4.65
C LYS A 172 9.98 -14.91 4.10
N LEU A 173 9.81 -13.66 4.47
CA LEU A 173 10.60 -12.53 3.99
C LEU A 173 11.81 -12.23 4.88
N GLN A 174 11.89 -12.83 6.08
CA GLN A 174 12.86 -12.47 7.11
C GLN A 174 12.91 -10.94 7.34
N LEU A 175 11.74 -10.29 7.25
CA LEU A 175 11.62 -8.84 7.37
C LEU A 175 12.09 -8.39 8.76
N MET A 176 13.26 -7.74 8.80
CA MET A 176 13.74 -6.98 9.94
C MET A 176 13.21 -5.57 9.83
N LEU A 177 11.96 -5.41 10.26
CA LEU A 177 11.37 -4.09 10.44
C LEU A 177 11.87 -3.52 11.77
N ASP A 178 12.41 -2.30 11.71
CA ASP A 178 12.89 -1.58 12.88
C ASP A 178 11.72 -1.26 13.83
N GLU A 179 11.98 -1.32 15.13
CA GLU A 179 10.95 -1.10 16.16
C GLU A 179 10.31 0.28 16.03
N SER A 180 11.12 1.30 15.72
CA SER A 180 10.66 2.68 15.49
C SER A 180 9.62 2.77 14.36
N THR A 181 9.75 1.92 13.34
CA THR A 181 8.90 1.93 12.14
C THR A 181 7.48 1.45 12.47
N TYR A 182 7.34 0.41 13.29
CA TYR A 182 6.02 -0.04 13.76
C TYR A 182 5.38 0.95 14.72
N VAL A 183 6.16 1.56 15.62
CA VAL A 183 5.66 2.55 16.57
C VAL A 183 5.03 3.73 15.85
N ASP A 184 5.70 4.26 14.83
CA ASP A 184 5.20 5.35 14.02
C ASP A 184 3.94 4.99 13.24
N LEU A 185 3.88 3.77 12.68
CA LEU A 185 2.70 3.27 12.00
C LEU A 185 1.51 3.10 12.97
N LEU A 186 1.72 2.48 14.12
CA LEU A 186 0.68 2.28 15.13
C LEU A 186 0.09 3.61 15.62
N LYS A 187 0.93 4.64 15.78
CA LYS A 187 0.48 6.00 16.12
C LYS A 187 -0.37 6.62 15.01
N ALA A 188 0.03 6.44 13.75
CA ALA A 188 -0.74 6.90 12.61
C ALA A 188 -2.10 6.19 12.50
N LEU A 189 -2.15 4.88 12.72
CA LEU A 189 -3.39 4.10 12.72
C LEU A 189 -4.33 4.48 13.87
N ALA A 190 -3.78 4.72 15.07
CA ALA A 190 -4.56 5.23 16.20
C ALA A 190 -5.21 6.57 15.85
N SER A 191 -4.40 7.52 15.36
CA SER A 191 -4.89 8.82 14.91
C SER A 191 -5.90 8.71 13.77
N TRP A 192 -5.72 7.78 12.83
CA TRP A 192 -6.66 7.56 11.74
C TRP A 192 -8.02 7.13 12.27
N SER A 193 -8.03 6.12 13.15
CA SER A 193 -9.24 5.53 13.71
C SER A 193 -10.05 6.48 14.59
N GLU A 194 -9.41 7.45 15.24
CA GLU A 194 -10.09 8.48 16.02
C GLU A 194 -10.80 9.52 15.12
N ASN A 195 -10.40 9.63 13.86
CA ASN A 195 -10.89 10.64 12.92
C ASN A 195 -11.80 10.05 11.82
N THR A 196 -12.13 8.76 11.88
CA THR A 196 -13.02 8.09 10.92
C THR A 196 -14.08 7.26 11.64
N ASP A 197 -15.31 7.30 11.12
CA ASP A 197 -16.40 6.40 11.52
C ASP A 197 -16.66 5.31 10.47
N ASP A 198 -15.84 5.26 9.41
CA ASP A 198 -15.94 4.24 8.37
C ASP A 198 -15.45 2.87 8.87
N MET A 199 -16.33 1.87 8.79
CA MET A 199 -16.03 0.51 9.26
C MET A 199 -14.91 -0.14 8.45
N SER A 200 -14.85 0.08 7.14
CA SER A 200 -13.80 -0.50 6.29
C SER A 200 -12.41 0.01 6.71
N SER A 201 -12.29 1.31 6.94
CA SER A 201 -11.08 1.96 7.45
C SER A 201 -10.66 1.41 8.81
N MET A 202 -11.62 1.27 9.74
CA MET A 202 -11.37 0.72 11.08
C MET A 202 -10.95 -0.76 11.03
N MET A 203 -11.56 -1.56 10.15
CA MET A 203 -11.20 -2.97 9.95
C MET A 203 -9.78 -3.09 9.38
N MET A 204 -9.42 -2.30 8.37
CA MET A 204 -8.06 -2.27 7.83
C MET A 204 -7.02 -1.91 8.89
N ALA A 205 -7.26 -0.83 9.64
CA ALA A 205 -6.38 -0.41 10.71
C ALA A 205 -6.24 -1.50 11.80
N SER A 206 -7.35 -2.14 12.18
CA SER A 206 -7.38 -3.23 13.15
C SER A 206 -6.62 -4.48 12.68
N SER A 207 -6.74 -4.84 11.39
CA SER A 207 -6.01 -5.95 10.79
C SER A 207 -4.50 -5.72 10.82
N ILE A 208 -4.05 -4.53 10.42
CA ILE A 208 -2.63 -4.16 10.48
C ILE A 208 -2.13 -4.16 11.94
N CYS A 209 -2.89 -3.59 12.88
CA CYS A 209 -2.53 -3.61 14.30
C CYS A 209 -2.43 -5.03 14.84
N SER A 210 -3.37 -5.90 14.48
CA SER A 210 -3.39 -7.30 14.91
C SER A 210 -2.16 -8.06 14.41
N LEU A 211 -1.75 -7.82 13.17
CA LEU A 211 -0.53 -8.41 12.61
C LEU A 211 0.73 -7.89 13.32
N ILE A 212 0.82 -6.58 13.61
CA ILE A 212 1.96 -6.01 14.32
C ILE A 212 2.05 -6.53 15.76
N PHE A 213 0.93 -6.57 16.48
CA PHE A 213 0.87 -7.06 17.87
C PHE A 213 1.31 -8.51 17.99
N ASP A 214 1.12 -9.31 16.94
CA ASP A 214 1.61 -10.68 16.89
C ASP A 214 3.14 -10.80 16.97
N TYR A 215 3.88 -9.73 16.65
CA TYR A 215 5.34 -9.72 16.68
C TYR A 215 5.95 -8.86 17.79
N THR A 216 5.13 -8.17 18.57
CA THR A 216 5.57 -7.29 19.65
C THR A 216 4.93 -7.69 20.97
N SER A 217 5.11 -6.90 22.02
CA SER A 217 4.40 -7.06 23.30
C SER A 217 4.01 -5.70 23.86
N GLU A 218 3.03 -5.69 24.77
CA GLU A 218 2.63 -4.47 25.47
C GLU A 218 3.84 -3.82 26.17
N GLU A 219 4.69 -4.62 26.82
CA GLU A 219 5.90 -4.14 27.48
C GLU A 219 6.91 -3.53 26.50
N ALA A 220 7.18 -4.18 25.36
CA ALA A 220 8.13 -3.67 24.37
C ALA A 220 7.66 -2.32 23.81
N LEU A 221 6.39 -2.23 23.42
CA LEU A 221 5.82 -0.99 22.90
C LEU A 221 5.87 0.14 23.94
N LEU A 222 5.54 -0.13 25.21
CA LEU A 222 5.53 0.90 26.26
C LEU A 222 6.92 1.30 26.74
N ASN A 223 7.94 0.48 26.52
CA ASN A 223 9.33 0.83 26.77
C ASN A 223 9.91 1.77 25.69
N HIS A 224 9.24 1.89 24.53
CA HIS A 224 9.68 2.79 23.47
C HIS A 224 9.35 4.26 23.83
N PRO A 225 10.32 5.20 23.78
CA PRO A 225 10.15 6.56 24.28
C PRO A 225 9.03 7.35 23.59
N ASP A 226 8.77 7.05 22.32
CA ASP A 226 7.77 7.75 21.51
C ASP A 226 6.38 7.09 21.51
N PHE A 227 6.16 6.06 22.32
CA PHE A 227 4.89 5.34 22.41
C PHE A 227 4.31 5.42 23.83
N ASN A 228 2.99 5.56 23.95
CA ASN A 228 2.36 5.80 25.25
C ASN A 228 1.06 5.02 25.45
N HIS A 229 0.60 4.98 26.70
CA HIS A 229 -0.64 4.31 27.08
C HIS A 229 -1.88 4.85 26.37
N GLY A 230 -1.91 6.14 26.04
CA GLY A 230 -3.03 6.75 25.31
C GLY A 230 -3.17 6.13 23.92
N THR A 231 -2.08 6.12 23.14
CA THR A 231 -2.05 5.47 21.82
C THR A 231 -2.46 4.01 21.90
N LEU A 232 -1.91 3.24 22.86
CA LEU A 232 -2.26 1.83 23.02
C LEU A 232 -3.74 1.63 23.38
N SER A 233 -4.29 2.48 24.25
CA SER A 233 -5.71 2.45 24.62
C SER A 233 -6.61 2.72 23.41
N SER A 234 -6.27 3.69 22.56
CA SER A 234 -7.03 3.99 21.34
C SER A 234 -7.04 2.78 20.39
N LEU A 235 -5.90 2.11 20.23
CA LEU A 235 -5.80 0.89 19.41
C LEU A 235 -6.61 -0.29 19.97
N TYR A 236 -6.62 -0.46 21.29
CA TYR A 236 -7.48 -1.46 21.93
C TYR A 236 -8.97 -1.19 21.72
N GLN A 237 -9.39 0.07 21.84
CA GLN A 237 -10.77 0.47 21.59
C GLN A 237 -11.16 0.25 20.13
N LEU A 238 -10.26 0.57 19.19
CA LEU A 238 -10.43 0.28 17.77
C LEU A 238 -10.70 -1.22 17.53
N ILE A 239 -9.81 -2.10 18.01
CA ILE A 239 -9.95 -3.55 17.84
C ILE A 239 -11.25 -4.05 18.49
N ALA A 240 -11.57 -3.58 19.70
CA ALA A 240 -12.79 -3.95 20.40
C ALA A 240 -14.06 -3.55 19.64
N ARG A 241 -14.09 -2.35 19.04
CA ARG A 241 -15.21 -1.88 18.19
C ARG A 241 -15.40 -2.77 16.98
N CYS A 242 -14.31 -3.11 16.28
CA CYS A 242 -14.37 -3.98 15.10
C CYS A 242 -14.91 -5.37 15.45
N MET A 243 -14.42 -6.00 16.52
CA MET A 243 -14.92 -7.30 16.98
C MET A 243 -16.41 -7.26 17.38
N ALA A 244 -16.85 -6.20 18.08
CA ALA A 244 -18.26 -6.07 18.44
C ALA A 244 -19.20 -5.88 17.22
N SER A 245 -18.68 -5.36 16.11
CA SER A 245 -19.46 -5.10 14.89
C SER A 245 -19.65 -6.33 14.01
N SER A 246 -18.63 -7.19 13.91
CA SER A 246 -18.67 -8.46 13.15
C SER A 246 -19.64 -9.47 13.77
N GLU A 247 -19.81 -9.45 15.09
CA GLU A 247 -20.81 -10.29 15.79
C GLU A 247 -22.25 -9.91 15.46
N GLN A 248 -22.49 -8.68 14.98
CA GLN A 248 -23.83 -8.18 14.65
C GLN A 248 -24.27 -8.51 13.21
N GLY A 249 -23.51 -9.33 12.49
CA GLY A 249 -23.88 -9.82 11.16
C GLY A 249 -23.87 -8.74 10.07
N MET A 250 -23.09 -7.67 10.25
CA MET A 250 -22.72 -6.80 9.13
C MET A 250 -21.86 -7.62 8.16
N ASP A 251 -22.16 -7.52 6.87
CA ASP A 251 -21.42 -8.14 5.76
C ASP A 251 -20.05 -7.46 5.61
N THR A 252 -19.21 -7.59 6.65
CA THR A 252 -17.85 -7.08 6.70
C THR A 252 -16.95 -8.06 5.95
N ASP A 253 -15.93 -7.53 5.28
CA ASP A 253 -14.90 -8.33 4.61
C ASP A 253 -14.44 -9.48 5.52
N MET A 254 -14.83 -10.69 5.14
CA MET A 254 -14.72 -11.88 5.98
C MET A 254 -13.25 -12.16 6.30
N ASP A 255 -12.37 -11.84 5.36
CA ASP A 255 -10.93 -12.04 5.46
C ASP A 255 -10.31 -11.09 6.50
N LEU A 256 -10.74 -9.82 6.56
CA LEU A 256 -10.25 -8.87 7.57
C LEU A 256 -10.73 -9.24 8.98
N SER A 257 -11.99 -9.66 9.11
CA SER A 257 -12.54 -10.13 10.39
C SER A 257 -11.74 -11.33 10.90
N GLU A 258 -11.44 -12.29 10.03
CA GLU A 258 -10.63 -13.46 10.40
C GLU A 258 -9.23 -13.06 10.88
N ILE A 259 -8.56 -12.11 10.19
CA ILE A 259 -7.24 -11.60 10.62
C ILE A 259 -7.31 -11.02 12.04
N ILE A 260 -8.34 -10.22 12.34
CA ILE A 260 -8.50 -9.58 13.66
C ILE A 260 -8.77 -10.63 14.74
N TYR A 261 -9.75 -11.52 14.55
CA TYR A 261 -10.09 -12.54 15.56
C TYR A 261 -8.95 -13.54 15.76
N ALA A 262 -8.42 -14.12 14.68
CA ALA A 262 -7.33 -15.07 14.79
C ALA A 262 -6.10 -14.41 15.41
N GLY A 263 -5.79 -13.17 15.00
CA GLY A 263 -4.75 -12.36 15.60
C GLY A 263 -4.94 -12.19 17.10
N PHE A 264 -6.11 -11.74 17.53
CA PHE A 264 -6.44 -11.52 18.95
C PHE A 264 -6.09 -12.73 19.81
N TYR A 265 -6.51 -13.94 19.40
CA TYR A 265 -6.19 -15.15 20.15
C TYR A 265 -4.69 -15.48 20.19
N ARG A 266 -3.92 -15.10 19.17
CA ARG A 266 -2.45 -15.29 19.13
C ARG A 266 -1.71 -14.32 20.04
N TRP A 267 -2.08 -13.03 20.09
CA TRP A 267 -1.30 -12.03 20.82
C TRP A 267 -1.89 -11.56 22.16
N ALA A 268 -3.18 -11.72 22.43
CA ALA A 268 -3.83 -11.11 23.62
C ALA A 268 -3.16 -11.46 24.96
N HIS A 269 -2.53 -12.63 25.07
CA HIS A 269 -1.80 -13.02 26.29
C HIS A 269 -0.57 -12.13 26.59
N ARG A 270 0.00 -11.46 25.57
CA ARG A 270 1.08 -10.46 25.68
C ARG A 270 0.59 -9.03 25.91
N TYR A 271 -0.73 -8.83 25.88
CA TYR A 271 -1.40 -7.52 25.95
C TYR A 271 -2.52 -7.55 26.99
N PRO A 272 -2.21 -7.74 28.28
CA PRO A 272 -3.21 -8.03 29.31
C PRO A 272 -4.29 -6.96 29.46
N ARG A 273 -3.98 -5.69 29.19
CA ARG A 273 -4.92 -4.56 29.34
C ARG A 273 -6.01 -4.53 28.27
N ILE A 274 -5.87 -5.24 27.16
CA ILE A 274 -6.93 -5.25 26.14
C ILE A 274 -8.23 -5.86 26.65
N ARG A 275 -8.15 -6.74 27.66
CA ARG A 275 -9.32 -7.34 28.30
C ARG A 275 -10.24 -6.31 28.96
N GLU A 276 -9.72 -5.13 29.29
CA GLU A 276 -10.52 -4.03 29.82
C GLU A 276 -11.33 -3.33 28.71
N ALA A 277 -10.82 -3.33 27.48
CA ALA A 277 -11.48 -2.74 26.31
C ALA A 277 -12.49 -3.68 25.66
N ILE A 278 -12.16 -4.97 25.60
CA ILE A 278 -13.02 -6.02 25.05
C ILE A 278 -13.84 -6.59 26.20
N LYS A 279 -15.10 -6.16 26.33
CA LYS A 279 -16.06 -6.71 27.30
C LYS A 279 -16.52 -8.12 26.88
N ILE A 280 -15.61 -9.11 26.92
CA ILE A 280 -15.95 -10.55 26.85
C ILE A 280 -16.34 -11.05 28.25
#